data_AF-A0A842YD22-F1
#
_entry.id   AF-A0A842YD22-F1
#
_cell.length_a   1.000
_cell.length_b   1.000
_cell.length_c   1.000
_cell.angle_alpha   90.00
_cell.angle_beta   90.00
_cell.angle_gamma   90.00
#
_symmetry.space_group_name_H-M   'P 1'
#
loop_
_entity.id
_entity.type
_entity.pdbx_description
1 polymer ?
#
loop_
_entity_poly.entity_id
_entity_poly.type
_entity_poly.pdbx_seq_one_letter_code
_entity_poly.pdbx_strand_id
1 'polypeptide(L)'
;SEIPEFGLVKLDIGVHVDGYIADTALTIDIDGTLDGFIAATEDALSEAIASISPGIALGQIGATIESVIKDYGLRPISNLSGHNLKRYNLHAGKQVPNVKKRGTPVVEVGEYYAIEPFATSGIGTVIDSDFVYIFANTGLDTPLEGTTEKLRKYLREQYGPLPFASRWIGSTSKDIDVVSEVRELIKEKVIRGYPMQIEKKARPISQAEHTIFISEDGPVVLTERS
;
A
#
# COMPACT_ATOMS: atom_id res chain seq x y z
N SER A 1 -2.81 -16.71 -14.34
CA SER A 1 -1.92 -16.68 -13.17
C SER A 1 -2.13 -17.97 -12.40
N GLU A 2 -1.06 -18.65 -12.02
CA GLU A 2 -1.11 -19.81 -11.14
C GLU A 2 -0.70 -19.36 -9.73
N ILE A 3 -1.32 -19.96 -8.70
CA ILE A 3 -0.90 -19.76 -7.31
C ILE A 3 0.44 -20.50 -7.15
N PRO A 4 1.47 -19.90 -6.53
CA PRO A 4 2.75 -20.58 -6.32
C PRO A 4 2.57 -21.84 -5.46
N GLU A 5 3.44 -22.83 -5.62
CA GLU A 5 3.37 -24.07 -4.83
C GLU A 5 3.86 -23.91 -3.38
N PHE A 6 4.65 -22.87 -3.10
CA PHE A 6 5.25 -22.59 -1.80
C PHE A 6 5.46 -21.10 -1.59
N GLY A 7 5.63 -20.70 -0.32
CA GLY A 7 5.95 -19.36 0.10
C GLY A 7 4.73 -18.52 0.50
N LEU A 8 4.92 -17.21 0.49
CA LEU A 8 3.94 -16.25 1.01
C LEU A 8 3.20 -15.51 -0.11
N VAL A 9 1.87 -15.47 -0.01
CA VAL A 9 1.00 -14.65 -0.84
C VAL A 9 0.38 -13.56 0.02
N LYS A 10 0.68 -12.29 -0.29
CA LYS A 10 0.02 -11.14 0.31
C LYS A 10 -1.27 -10.84 -0.46
N LEU A 11 -2.40 -10.81 0.23
CA LEU A 11 -3.68 -10.35 -0.28
C LEU A 11 -3.95 -8.98 0.32
N ASP A 12 -3.93 -7.96 -0.53
CA ASP A 12 -4.09 -6.55 -0.17
C ASP A 12 -5.32 -6.02 -0.93
N ILE A 13 -6.29 -5.49 -0.18
CA ILE A 13 -7.67 -5.25 -0.62
C ILE A 13 -8.12 -3.85 -0.21
N GLY A 14 -8.37 -3.02 -1.23
CA GLY A 14 -9.02 -1.72 -1.08
C GLY A 14 -10.49 -1.75 -1.49
N VAL A 15 -11.35 -1.12 -0.68
CA VAL A 15 -12.77 -0.83 -1.00
C VAL A 15 -13.05 0.64 -0.71
N HIS A 16 -13.99 1.26 -1.43
CA HIS A 16 -14.48 2.58 -1.05
C HIS A 16 -15.98 2.75 -1.24
N VAL A 17 -16.59 3.61 -0.43
CA VAL A 17 -17.96 4.12 -0.61
C VAL A 17 -17.87 5.64 -0.68
N ASP A 18 -18.30 6.24 -1.78
CA ASP A 18 -18.23 7.70 -2.01
C ASP A 18 -16.85 8.32 -1.73
N GLY A 19 -15.79 7.54 -1.95
CA GLY A 19 -14.39 7.94 -1.72
C GLY A 19 -13.88 7.74 -0.29
N TYR A 20 -14.69 7.27 0.66
CA TYR A 20 -14.22 6.81 1.96
C TYR A 20 -13.63 5.41 1.81
N ILE A 21 -12.33 5.29 2.09
CA ILE A 21 -11.52 4.11 1.76
C ILE A 21 -11.37 3.22 2.99
N ALA A 22 -11.47 1.91 2.76
CA ALA A 22 -10.98 0.87 3.65
C ALA A 22 -9.85 0.13 2.93
N ASP A 23 -8.72 0.02 3.59
CA ASP A 23 -7.49 -0.65 3.16
C ASP A 23 -7.12 -1.74 4.17
N THR A 24 -6.84 -2.95 3.69
CA THR A 24 -6.51 -4.08 4.55
C THR A 24 -5.80 -5.16 3.78
N ALA A 25 -4.88 -5.83 4.48
CA ALA A 25 -4.07 -6.87 3.91
C ALA A 25 -3.84 -8.02 4.89
N LEU A 26 -3.56 -9.18 4.32
CA LEU A 26 -3.18 -10.38 5.03
C LEU A 26 -2.16 -11.17 4.24
N THR A 27 -1.39 -12.00 4.93
CA THR A 27 -0.47 -12.95 4.30
C THR A 27 -0.99 -14.36 4.46
N ILE A 28 -1.04 -15.10 3.35
CA ILE A 28 -1.27 -16.55 3.32
C ILE A 28 0.08 -17.24 3.12
N ASP A 29 0.38 -18.17 4.01
CA ASP A 29 1.48 -19.12 3.86
C ASP A 29 0.95 -20.36 3.14
N ILE A 30 1.45 -20.61 1.94
CA ILE A 30 0.88 -21.63 1.04
C ILE A 30 1.26 -23.05 1.47
N ASP A 31 2.49 -23.24 1.95
CA ASP A 31 3.05 -24.53 2.34
C ASP A 31 3.22 -24.69 3.86
N GLY A 32 2.90 -23.66 4.65
CA GLY A 32 2.89 -23.72 6.11
C GLY A 32 4.28 -23.68 6.75
N THR A 33 5.31 -23.26 6.01
CA THR A 33 6.72 -23.26 6.47
C THR A 33 7.20 -21.91 7.01
N LEU A 34 6.34 -20.90 6.97
CA LEU A 34 6.64 -19.48 7.26
C LEU A 34 5.58 -18.84 8.18
N ASP A 35 4.90 -19.63 9.00
CA ASP A 35 3.92 -19.17 10.01
C ASP A 35 4.46 -18.04 10.91
N GLY A 36 5.73 -18.13 11.31
CA GLY A 36 6.41 -17.09 12.11
C GLY A 36 6.49 -15.73 11.41
N PHE A 37 6.43 -15.66 10.08
CA PHE A 37 6.35 -14.39 9.36
C PHE A 37 4.97 -13.75 9.49
N ILE A 38 3.91 -14.56 9.48
CA ILE A 38 2.53 -14.08 9.65
C ILE A 38 2.36 -13.58 11.08
N ALA A 39 2.76 -14.40 12.07
CA ALA A 39 2.71 -14.03 13.49
C ALA A 39 3.44 -12.71 13.76
N ALA A 40 4.65 -12.54 13.21
CA ALA A 40 5.42 -11.31 13.39
C ALA A 40 4.69 -10.06 12.88
N THR A 41 4.00 -10.12 11.75
CA THR A 41 3.28 -8.96 11.20
C THR A 41 1.93 -8.72 11.86
N GLU A 42 1.19 -9.77 12.21
CA GLU A 42 -0.10 -9.65 12.90
C GLU A 42 0.09 -9.13 14.33
N ASP A 43 1.09 -9.62 15.08
CA ASP A 43 1.43 -9.11 16.40
C ASP A 43 1.93 -7.66 16.35
N ALA A 44 2.79 -7.33 15.36
CA ALA A 44 3.28 -5.97 15.19
C ALA A 44 2.14 -5.00 14.86
N LEU A 45 1.14 -5.44 14.08
CA LEU A 45 -0.05 -4.66 13.76
C LEU A 45 -0.91 -4.43 15.00
N SER A 46 -1.17 -5.50 15.76
CA SER A 46 -1.93 -5.44 17.01
C SER A 46 -1.29 -4.47 18.01
N GLU A 47 0.01 -4.57 18.26
CA GLU A 47 0.73 -3.68 19.17
C GLU A 47 0.81 -2.23 18.65
N ALA A 48 0.96 -2.05 17.34
CA ALA A 48 0.91 -0.72 16.72
C ALA A 48 -0.45 -0.04 16.93
N ILE A 49 -1.55 -0.78 16.72
CA ILE A 49 -2.91 -0.29 16.96
C ILE A 49 -3.14 -0.03 18.45
N ALA A 50 -2.70 -0.91 19.34
CA ALA A 50 -2.85 -0.70 20.79
C ALA A 50 -2.08 0.54 21.31
N SER A 51 -0.96 0.88 20.65
CA SER A 51 -0.11 2.01 21.05
C SER A 51 -0.45 3.35 20.40
N ILE A 52 -1.25 3.36 19.32
CA ILE A 52 -1.58 4.59 18.61
C ILE A 52 -2.67 5.40 19.32
N SER A 53 -2.41 6.69 19.52
CA SER A 53 -3.32 7.62 20.21
C SER A 53 -3.08 9.06 19.75
N PRO A 54 -4.07 9.96 19.90
CA PRO A 54 -3.88 11.38 19.60
C PRO A 54 -2.65 11.97 20.31
N GLY A 55 -1.84 12.73 19.57
CA GLY A 55 -0.62 13.37 20.06
C GLY A 55 0.64 12.49 20.00
N ILE A 56 0.53 11.18 19.76
CA ILE A 56 1.71 10.33 19.59
C ILE A 56 2.41 10.63 18.26
N ALA A 57 3.74 10.65 18.26
CA ALA A 57 4.51 10.78 17.03
C ALA A 57 4.48 9.47 16.23
N LEU A 58 4.18 9.53 14.93
CA LEU A 58 4.07 8.34 14.06
C LEU A 58 5.33 7.47 14.06
N GLY A 59 6.52 8.06 14.24
CA GLY A 59 7.78 7.35 14.35
C GLY A 59 7.96 6.55 15.65
N GLN A 60 7.12 6.78 16.66
CA GLN A 60 7.01 5.89 17.84
C GLN A 60 6.23 4.62 17.51
N ILE A 61 5.19 4.71 16.68
CA ILE A 61 4.49 3.52 16.16
C ILE A 61 5.47 2.63 15.38
N GLY A 62 6.32 3.25 14.55
CA GLY A 62 7.39 2.51 13.89
C GLY A 62 8.43 1.89 14.82
N ALA A 63 8.64 2.44 16.02
CA ALA A 63 9.50 1.81 17.02
C ALA A 63 8.83 0.58 17.65
N THR A 64 7.52 0.64 17.88
CA THR A 64 6.70 -0.50 18.33
C THR A 64 6.78 -1.64 17.32
N ILE A 65 6.43 -1.35 16.05
CA ILE A 65 6.48 -2.32 14.96
C ILE A 65 7.87 -2.96 14.82
N GLU A 66 8.92 -2.12 14.82
CA GLU A 66 10.29 -2.59 14.69
C GLU A 66 10.72 -3.51 15.82
N SER A 67 10.30 -3.24 17.07
CA SER A 67 10.63 -4.07 18.22
C SER A 67 10.00 -5.45 18.07
N VAL A 68 8.69 -5.50 17.82
CA VAL A 68 7.96 -6.77 17.71
C VAL A 68 8.53 -7.63 16.58
N ILE A 69 8.72 -7.07 15.38
CA ILE A 69 9.26 -7.84 14.23
C ILE A 69 10.66 -8.39 14.53
N LYS A 70 11.49 -7.65 15.29
CA LYS A 70 12.83 -8.10 15.67
C LYS A 70 12.83 -9.22 16.70
N ASP A 71 11.86 -9.28 17.59
CA ASP A 71 11.74 -10.36 18.59
C ASP A 71 11.46 -11.72 17.92
N TYR A 72 10.82 -11.71 16.74
CA TYR A 72 10.67 -12.86 15.86
C TYR A 72 11.93 -13.21 15.05
N GLY A 73 13.04 -12.49 15.23
CA GLY A 73 14.28 -12.69 14.45
C GLY A 73 14.19 -12.20 12.99
N LEU A 74 13.15 -11.44 12.65
CA LEU A 74 12.93 -10.87 11.32
C LEU A 74 13.37 -9.40 11.27
N ARG A 75 13.26 -8.79 10.09
CA ARG A 75 13.53 -7.36 9.88
C ARG A 75 12.31 -6.66 9.32
N PRO A 76 11.94 -5.47 9.85
CA PRO A 76 10.93 -4.65 9.21
C PRO A 76 11.42 -4.12 7.85
N ILE A 77 10.52 -3.95 6.88
CA ILE A 77 10.82 -3.22 5.65
C ILE A 77 10.84 -1.71 5.93
N SER A 78 12.04 -1.14 5.99
CA SER A 78 12.27 0.25 6.42
C SER A 78 11.80 1.34 5.44
N ASN A 79 11.67 1.01 4.16
CA ASN A 79 11.22 1.92 3.11
C ASN A 79 9.80 1.64 2.61
N LEU A 80 9.03 0.83 3.35
CA LEU A 80 7.58 0.74 3.27
C LEU A 80 6.98 1.21 4.59
N SER A 81 5.77 1.76 4.53
CA SER A 81 5.13 2.40 5.66
C SER A 81 3.63 2.46 5.41
N GLY A 82 2.85 2.34 6.48
CA GLY A 82 1.47 2.78 6.48
C GLY A 82 1.32 4.25 6.15
N HIS A 83 0.09 4.68 5.98
CA HIS A 83 -0.21 6.03 5.52
C HIS A 83 -1.53 6.54 6.08
N ASN A 84 -1.69 7.86 6.13
CA ASN A 84 -3.00 8.44 6.37
C ASN A 84 -3.87 8.39 5.11
N LEU A 85 -5.17 8.30 5.34
CA LEU A 85 -6.20 8.24 4.32
C LEU A 85 -7.05 9.51 4.37
N LYS A 86 -7.51 9.99 3.21
CA LYS A 86 -8.56 11.01 3.09
C LYS A 86 -9.54 10.58 2.01
N ARG A 87 -10.70 11.25 1.96
CA ARG A 87 -11.70 11.00 0.93
C ARG A 87 -11.08 11.12 -0.48
N TYR A 88 -11.19 10.06 -1.29
CA TYR A 88 -10.58 9.90 -2.61
C TYR A 88 -9.04 10.02 -2.65
N ASN A 89 -8.37 9.91 -1.51
CA ASN A 89 -6.92 9.99 -1.44
C ASN A 89 -6.37 8.89 -0.53
N LEU A 90 -5.90 7.82 -1.18
CA LEU A 90 -5.30 6.67 -0.53
C LEU A 90 -4.06 7.07 0.28
N HIS A 91 -3.20 7.92 -0.27
CA HIS A 91 -1.94 8.33 0.36
C HIS A 91 -1.94 9.84 0.68
N ALA A 92 -2.50 10.23 1.83
CA ALA A 92 -2.79 11.63 2.16
C ALA A 92 -1.64 12.41 2.84
N GLY A 93 -0.40 11.91 2.75
CA GLY A 93 0.84 12.63 3.05
C GLY A 93 1.56 12.28 4.37
N LYS A 94 0.85 11.87 5.43
CA LYS A 94 1.47 11.33 6.65
C LYS A 94 1.79 9.85 6.44
N GLN A 95 2.94 9.41 6.98
CA GLN A 95 3.41 8.03 6.91
C GLN A 95 3.51 7.44 8.31
N VAL A 96 3.09 6.18 8.46
CA VAL A 96 3.26 5.34 9.65
C VAL A 96 4.46 4.41 9.37
N PRO A 97 5.69 4.78 9.74
CA PRO A 97 6.87 4.00 9.39
C PRO A 97 6.87 2.64 10.09
N ASN A 98 7.54 1.65 9.50
CA ASN A 98 7.79 0.33 10.10
C ASN A 98 9.07 0.26 10.94
N VAL A 99 9.79 1.38 11.04
CA VAL A 99 11.01 1.55 11.83
C VAL A 99 10.96 2.83 12.64
N LYS A 100 11.71 2.87 13.74
CA LYS A 100 11.83 4.06 14.56
C LYS A 100 12.31 5.24 13.72
N LYS A 101 11.53 6.33 13.73
CA LYS A 101 11.85 7.57 13.01
C LYS A 101 11.66 8.79 13.91
N ARG A 102 12.56 9.77 13.82
CA ARG A 102 12.46 11.04 14.57
C ARG A 102 11.86 12.12 13.67
N GLY A 103 11.24 13.12 14.30
CA GLY A 103 10.70 14.29 13.58
C GLY A 103 9.51 13.98 12.67
N THR A 104 8.78 12.88 12.95
CA THR A 104 7.54 12.56 12.24
C THR A 104 6.39 13.41 12.76
N PRO A 105 5.34 13.65 11.95
CA PRO A 105 4.09 14.24 12.43
C PRO A 105 3.49 13.44 13.59
N VAL A 106 2.64 14.12 14.36
CA VAL A 106 1.80 13.49 15.37
C VAL A 106 0.47 13.05 14.78
N VAL A 107 -0.15 12.08 15.45
CA VAL A 107 -1.51 11.62 15.19
C VAL A 107 -2.52 12.63 15.72
N GLU A 108 -3.54 12.96 14.93
CA GLU A 108 -4.61 13.90 15.31
C GLU A 108 -5.96 13.19 15.35
N VAL A 109 -6.86 13.66 16.23
CA VAL A 109 -8.26 13.18 16.27
C VAL A 109 -8.94 13.47 14.93
N GLY A 110 -9.73 12.51 14.46
CA GLY A 110 -10.44 12.61 13.19
C GLY A 110 -9.67 12.07 11.99
N GLU A 111 -8.40 11.67 12.17
CA GLU A 111 -7.60 11.08 11.11
C GLU A 111 -7.87 9.59 10.91
N TYR A 112 -7.60 9.12 9.70
CA TYR A 112 -7.69 7.73 9.30
C TYR A 112 -6.31 7.25 8.86
N TYR A 113 -5.95 6.03 9.24
CA TYR A 113 -4.66 5.44 8.92
C TYR A 113 -4.80 4.00 8.46
N ALA A 114 -4.08 3.65 7.41
CA ALA A 114 -3.63 2.30 7.15
C ALA A 114 -2.37 2.06 8.00
N ILE A 115 -2.41 1.06 8.88
CA ILE A 115 -1.22 0.57 9.59
C ILE A 115 -0.86 -0.77 8.98
N GLU A 116 0.31 -0.85 8.34
CA GLU A 116 0.73 -2.02 7.54
C GLU A 116 2.19 -2.43 7.84
N PRO A 117 2.41 -3.28 8.86
CA PRO A 117 3.69 -3.90 9.12
C PRO A 117 4.13 -4.85 8.01
N PHE A 118 5.38 -4.72 7.58
CA PHE A 118 6.03 -5.66 6.67
C PHE A 118 7.26 -6.29 7.31
N ALA A 119 7.36 -7.62 7.31
CA ALA A 119 8.49 -8.35 7.86
C ALA A 119 9.20 -9.21 6.81
N THR A 120 10.53 -9.34 6.92
CA THR A 120 11.33 -10.18 6.04
C THR A 120 12.51 -10.84 6.74
N SER A 121 12.97 -11.98 6.19
CA SER A 121 14.30 -12.55 6.51
C SER A 121 15.44 -11.89 5.73
N GLY A 122 15.13 -11.02 4.77
CA GLY A 122 16.08 -10.29 3.95
C GLY A 122 16.74 -9.11 4.65
N ILE A 123 17.09 -8.08 3.89
CA ILE A 123 17.83 -6.91 4.36
C ILE A 123 16.91 -5.83 4.96
N GLY A 124 15.59 -5.94 4.80
CA GLY A 124 14.64 -4.95 5.33
C GLY A 124 14.45 -3.74 4.40
N THR A 125 14.57 -3.94 3.09
CA THR A 125 14.41 -2.88 2.08
C THR A 125 13.88 -3.48 0.78
N VAL A 126 12.94 -2.77 0.14
CA VAL A 126 12.47 -3.11 -1.21
C VAL A 126 13.10 -2.23 -2.29
N ILE A 127 13.16 -2.76 -3.51
CA ILE A 127 13.52 -2.03 -4.72
C ILE A 127 12.41 -2.16 -5.75
N ASP A 128 12.31 -1.18 -6.63
CA ASP A 128 11.38 -1.22 -7.76
C ASP A 128 11.86 -2.23 -8.81
N SER A 129 10.94 -3.03 -9.33
CA SER A 129 11.19 -3.88 -10.49
C SER A 129 10.83 -3.16 -11.80
N ASP A 130 11.17 -3.77 -12.94
CA ASP A 130 10.76 -3.25 -14.25
C ASP A 130 9.27 -3.48 -14.56
N PHE A 131 8.57 -4.24 -13.71
CA PHE A 131 7.16 -4.58 -13.91
C PHE A 131 6.24 -3.54 -13.27
N VAL A 132 5.35 -2.95 -14.08
CA VAL A 132 4.38 -1.95 -13.65
C VAL A 132 2.98 -2.40 -14.07
N TYR A 133 2.10 -2.63 -13.10
CA TYR A 133 0.72 -3.09 -13.34
C TYR A 133 -0.34 -2.16 -12.75
N ILE A 134 0.04 -1.25 -11.87
CA ILE A 134 -0.85 -0.31 -11.20
C ILE A 134 -0.46 1.12 -11.60
N PHE A 135 -1.45 1.96 -11.84
CA PHE A 135 -1.28 3.34 -12.28
C PHE A 135 -2.22 4.26 -11.49
N ALA A 136 -1.94 5.56 -11.49
CA ALA A 136 -2.89 6.57 -11.01
C ALA A 136 -2.80 7.83 -11.87
N ASN A 137 -3.93 8.54 -11.99
CA ASN A 137 -3.96 9.86 -12.61
C ASN A 137 -3.19 10.86 -11.74
N THR A 138 -2.31 11.66 -12.35
CA THR A 138 -1.56 12.71 -11.62
C THR A 138 -2.33 14.02 -11.52
N GLY A 139 -3.36 14.20 -12.34
CA GLY A 139 -4.10 15.45 -12.50
C GLY A 139 -3.42 16.47 -13.44
N LEU A 140 -2.26 16.15 -14.02
CA LEU A 140 -1.58 17.06 -14.95
C LEU A 140 -2.34 17.19 -16.28
N ASP A 141 -2.56 18.44 -16.70
CA ASP A 141 -3.27 18.82 -17.92
C ASP A 141 -2.33 19.17 -19.08
N THR A 142 -1.29 18.37 -19.27
CA THR A 142 -0.41 18.49 -20.44
C THR A 142 -1.23 18.40 -21.75
N PRO A 143 -0.96 19.25 -22.76
CA PRO A 143 -1.64 19.14 -24.05
C PRO A 143 -1.39 17.77 -24.69
N LEU A 144 -2.48 17.07 -25.02
CA LEU A 144 -2.48 15.77 -25.68
C LEU A 144 -3.53 15.79 -26.79
N GLU A 145 -3.33 14.95 -27.82
CA GLU A 145 -4.25 14.84 -28.95
C GLU A 145 -4.62 13.38 -29.23
N GLY A 146 -5.57 13.19 -30.15
CA GLY A 146 -5.89 11.88 -30.69
C GLY A 146 -6.37 10.86 -29.65
N THR A 147 -5.85 9.64 -29.76
CA THR A 147 -6.23 8.49 -28.93
C THR A 147 -5.72 8.63 -27.50
N THR A 148 -4.52 9.17 -27.30
CA THR A 148 -3.90 9.39 -25.99
C THR A 148 -4.79 10.28 -25.12
N GLU A 149 -5.32 11.35 -25.70
CA GLU A 149 -6.23 12.26 -25.00
C GLU A 149 -7.58 11.62 -24.65
N LYS A 150 -8.12 10.79 -25.55
CA LYS A 150 -9.34 10.02 -25.28
C LYS A 150 -9.12 9.06 -24.11
N LEU A 151 -7.97 8.38 -24.08
CA LEU A 151 -7.62 7.48 -22.99
C LEU A 151 -7.47 8.25 -21.67
N ARG A 152 -6.79 9.40 -21.64
CA ARG A 152 -6.72 10.26 -20.44
C ARG A 152 -8.09 10.57 -19.88
N LYS A 153 -9.01 11.04 -20.72
CA LYS A 153 -10.39 11.39 -20.32
C LYS A 153 -11.13 10.21 -19.73
N TYR A 154 -11.07 9.06 -20.40
CA TYR A 154 -11.66 7.81 -19.91
C TYR A 154 -11.10 7.42 -18.53
N LEU A 155 -9.77 7.42 -18.36
CA LEU A 155 -9.14 7.02 -17.08
C LEU A 155 -9.52 7.96 -15.93
N ARG A 156 -9.67 9.25 -16.20
CA ARG A 156 -10.11 10.24 -15.18
C ARG A 156 -11.57 10.08 -14.84
N GLU A 157 -12.43 9.84 -15.82
CA GLU A 157 -13.86 9.63 -15.61
C GLU A 157 -14.13 8.34 -14.82
N GLN A 158 -13.43 7.25 -15.15
CA GLN A 158 -13.67 5.96 -14.51
C GLN A 158 -13.01 5.82 -13.14
N TYR A 159 -11.79 6.32 -12.96
CA TYR A 159 -11.00 6.03 -11.77
C TYR A 159 -10.69 7.27 -10.92
N GLY A 160 -10.93 8.47 -11.44
CA GLY A 160 -10.62 9.71 -10.73
C GLY A 160 -9.17 9.74 -10.22
N PRO A 161 -8.93 10.12 -8.95
CA PRO A 161 -7.59 10.13 -8.37
C PRO A 161 -7.14 8.76 -7.82
N LEU A 162 -8.00 7.74 -7.81
CA LEU A 162 -7.67 6.43 -7.22
C LEU A 162 -6.80 5.60 -8.16
N PRO A 163 -5.96 4.70 -7.61
CA PRO A 163 -5.18 3.77 -8.44
C PRO A 163 -6.06 2.82 -9.25
N PHE A 164 -5.57 2.41 -10.41
CA PHE A 164 -6.22 1.46 -11.30
C PHE A 164 -5.22 0.48 -11.91
N ALA A 165 -5.67 -0.74 -12.18
CA ALA A 165 -4.83 -1.80 -12.72
C ALA A 165 -4.86 -1.84 -14.26
N SER A 166 -3.74 -2.19 -14.91
CA SER A 166 -3.68 -2.42 -16.37
C SER A 166 -4.74 -3.40 -16.86
N ARG A 167 -5.03 -4.45 -16.07
CA ARG A 167 -6.05 -5.46 -16.40
C ARG A 167 -7.47 -4.90 -16.51
N TRP A 168 -7.79 -3.76 -15.90
CA TRP A 168 -9.12 -3.13 -16.01
C TRP A 168 -9.27 -2.31 -17.29
N ILE A 169 -8.16 -1.85 -17.86
CA ILE A 169 -8.12 -1.09 -19.12
C ILE A 169 -8.16 -2.05 -20.32
N GLY A 170 -7.58 -3.25 -20.16
CA GLY A 170 -7.41 -4.22 -21.23
C GLY A 170 -6.19 -3.92 -22.10
N SER A 171 -5.86 -4.83 -23.03
CA SER A 171 -4.69 -4.70 -23.91
C SER A 171 -5.01 -4.14 -25.30
N THR A 172 -6.26 -4.29 -25.77
CA THR A 172 -6.70 -3.82 -27.09
C THR A 172 -8.19 -3.45 -27.08
N SER A 173 -8.56 -2.43 -27.85
CA SER A 173 -9.95 -2.12 -28.18
C SER A 173 -9.99 -1.51 -29.58
N LYS A 174 -10.70 -2.15 -30.54
CA LYS A 174 -10.90 -1.66 -31.91
C LYS A 174 -9.63 -1.05 -32.55
N ASP A 175 -8.60 -1.87 -32.74
CA ASP A 175 -7.33 -1.50 -33.40
C ASP A 175 -6.46 -0.46 -32.67
N ILE A 176 -6.76 -0.18 -31.39
CA ILE A 176 -5.93 0.68 -30.53
C ILE A 176 -4.95 -0.19 -29.72
N ASP A 177 -3.66 0.11 -29.85
CA ASP A 177 -2.61 -0.40 -28.96
C ASP A 177 -2.62 0.40 -27.65
N VAL A 178 -3.43 -0.06 -26.70
CA VAL A 178 -3.58 0.58 -25.38
C VAL A 178 -2.25 0.66 -24.63
N VAL A 179 -1.34 -0.29 -24.85
CA VAL A 179 -0.03 -0.31 -24.18
C VAL A 179 0.82 0.87 -24.63
N SER A 180 0.82 1.16 -25.93
CA SER A 180 1.55 2.32 -26.48
C SER A 180 0.96 3.64 -25.97
N GLU A 181 -0.37 3.76 -25.88
CA GLU A 181 -1.02 4.96 -25.34
C GLU A 181 -0.74 5.16 -23.85
N VAL A 182 -0.74 4.09 -23.05
CA VAL A 182 -0.34 4.14 -21.62
C VAL A 182 1.10 4.60 -21.47
N ARG A 183 2.03 4.13 -22.32
CA ARG A 183 3.43 4.58 -22.30
C ARG A 183 3.56 6.07 -22.59
N GLU A 184 2.80 6.59 -23.56
CA GLU A 184 2.79 8.03 -23.85
C GLU A 184 2.23 8.83 -22.66
N LEU A 185 1.15 8.37 -22.03
CA LEU A 185 0.60 9.02 -20.84
C LEU A 185 1.59 9.08 -19.66
N ILE A 186 2.43 8.05 -19.47
CA ILE A 186 3.49 8.02 -18.45
C ILE A 186 4.60 9.01 -18.80
N LYS A 187 5.05 8.99 -20.06
CA LYS A 187 6.08 9.89 -20.58
C LYS A 187 5.68 11.36 -20.39
N GLU A 188 4.42 11.68 -20.67
CA GLU A 188 3.83 13.01 -20.48
C GLU A 188 3.41 13.29 -19.03
N LYS A 189 3.69 12.36 -18.11
CA LYS A 189 3.43 12.44 -16.65
C LYS A 189 1.96 12.62 -16.27
N VAL A 190 1.03 12.38 -17.20
CA VAL A 190 -0.41 12.47 -16.96
C VAL A 190 -0.91 11.35 -16.08
N ILE A 191 -0.28 10.18 -16.18
CA ILE A 191 -0.42 9.09 -15.23
C ILE A 191 0.96 8.76 -14.64
N ARG A 192 0.98 8.20 -13.44
CA ARG A 192 2.16 7.58 -12.84
C ARG A 192 1.96 6.08 -12.74
N GLY A 193 3.03 5.32 -12.94
CA GLY A 193 3.06 3.89 -12.64
C GLY A 193 3.60 3.63 -11.25
N TYR A 194 3.11 2.56 -10.61
CA TYR A 194 3.64 2.00 -9.38
C TYR A 194 4.36 0.69 -9.71
N PRO A 195 5.70 0.68 -9.73
CA PRO A 195 6.45 -0.54 -9.94
C PRO A 195 6.14 -1.57 -8.88
N MET A 196 6.17 -2.84 -9.26
CA MET A 196 6.14 -3.93 -8.29
C MET A 196 7.41 -3.86 -7.45
N GLN A 197 7.23 -3.89 -6.13
CA GLN A 197 8.30 -3.78 -5.16
C GLN A 197 8.76 -5.16 -4.71
N ILE A 198 10.06 -5.41 -4.81
CA ILE A 198 10.67 -6.69 -4.45
C ILE A 198 11.68 -6.49 -3.33
N GLU A 199 11.75 -7.45 -2.40
CA GLU A 199 12.81 -7.47 -1.39
C GLU A 199 14.18 -7.48 -2.10
N LYS A 200 15.11 -6.64 -1.64
CA LYS A 200 16.38 -6.42 -2.35
C LYS A 200 17.24 -7.68 -2.54
N LYS A 201 17.11 -8.68 -1.68
CA LYS A 201 17.75 -10.00 -1.77
C LYS A 201 16.78 -11.12 -2.16
N ALA A 202 15.62 -10.76 -2.71
CA ALA A 202 14.55 -11.67 -3.11
C ALA A 202 14.11 -12.62 -1.98
N ARG A 203 14.10 -12.13 -0.74
CA ARG A 203 13.60 -12.90 0.42
C ARG A 203 12.09 -12.72 0.61
N PRO A 204 11.40 -13.69 1.24
CA PRO A 204 9.97 -13.57 1.53
C PRO A 204 9.63 -12.32 2.34
N ILE A 205 8.46 -11.74 2.07
CA ILE A 205 7.89 -10.62 2.81
C ILE A 205 6.45 -10.97 3.19
N SER A 206 6.15 -10.95 4.49
CA SER A 206 4.78 -10.89 5.03
C SER A 206 4.31 -9.46 5.24
N GLN A 207 3.00 -9.28 5.26
CA GLN A 207 2.24 -8.06 5.54
C GLN A 207 0.97 -8.42 6.33
N ALA A 208 0.61 -7.56 7.26
CA ALA A 208 -0.73 -7.49 7.83
C ALA A 208 -1.14 -6.02 7.80
N GLU A 209 -2.43 -5.72 7.62
CA GLU A 209 -2.88 -4.34 7.60
C GLU A 209 -4.33 -4.16 8.04
N HIS A 210 -4.55 -3.10 8.80
CA HIS A 210 -5.88 -2.58 9.09
C HIS A 210 -5.98 -1.08 8.84
N THR A 211 -7.19 -0.67 8.43
CA THR A 211 -7.61 0.73 8.47
C THR A 211 -8.20 1.02 9.83
N ILE A 212 -7.75 2.11 10.43
CA ILE A 212 -8.24 2.62 11.71
C ILE A 212 -8.73 4.07 11.57
N PHE A 213 -9.68 4.43 12.43
CA PHE A 213 -10.10 5.80 12.69
C PHE A 213 -9.63 6.25 14.07
N ILE A 214 -9.06 7.45 14.18
CA ILE A 214 -8.64 8.02 15.46
C ILE A 214 -9.79 8.82 16.06
N SER A 215 -10.48 8.23 17.04
CA SER A 215 -11.50 8.92 17.84
C SER A 215 -10.88 9.66 19.03
N GLU A 216 -11.70 10.41 19.77
CA GLU A 216 -11.29 11.04 21.03
C GLU A 216 -10.90 9.99 22.10
N ASP A 217 -11.52 8.81 22.07
CA ASP A 217 -11.31 7.74 23.06
C ASP A 217 -10.21 6.75 22.64
N GLY A 218 -9.62 6.92 21.44
CA GLY A 218 -8.58 6.04 20.89
C GLY A 218 -8.90 5.50 19.50
N PRO A 219 -8.11 4.53 19.02
CA PRO A 219 -8.26 3.96 17.68
C PRO A 219 -9.48 3.04 17.59
N VAL A 220 -10.23 3.18 16.51
CA VAL A 220 -11.34 2.29 16.13
C VAL A 220 -10.90 1.53 14.88
N VAL A 221 -10.82 0.21 14.96
CA VAL A 221 -10.46 -0.64 13.82
C VAL A 221 -11.68 -0.80 12.90
N LEU A 222 -11.53 -0.46 11.62
CA LEU A 222 -12.62 -0.46 10.65
C LEU A 222 -12.66 -1.74 9.78
N THR A 223 -11.55 -2.48 9.74
CA THR A 223 -11.40 -3.67 8.88
C THR A 223 -11.11 -4.95 9.65
N GLU A 224 -11.47 -5.00 10.95
CA GLU A 224 -11.29 -6.19 11.80
C GLU A 224 -12.03 -7.40 11.22
N ARG A 225 -11.41 -8.57 11.31
CA ARG A 225 -12.00 -9.84 10.85
C ARG A 225 -12.85 -10.42 11.97
N SER A 226 -14.10 -10.77 11.67
CA SER A 226 -15.04 -11.44 12.60
C SER A 226 -14.80 -12.95 12.71
#